data_AF-A0A962QEC3-F1
#
_entry.id   AF-A0A962QEC3-F1
#
_cell.length_a   1.000
_cell.length_b   1.000
_cell.length_c   1.000
_cell.angle_alpha   90.00
_cell.angle_beta   90.00
_cell.angle_gamma   90.00
#
_symmetry.space_group_name_H-M   'P 1'
#
loop_
_entity.id
_entity.type
_entity.pdbx_description
1 polymer ?
#
loop_
_entity_poly.entity_id
_entity_poly.type
_entity_poly.pdbx_seq_one_letter_code
_entity_poly.pdbx_strand_id
1 'polypeptide(L)'
;LLPYRDTVGKLTIGIGRNIEDKGITIQEAVMLLKNDIKEIGDTLSKYQWFSNLQANSPRQAIIISMAFNMGIGGLLNFRKMIQCLEAKDYTGAAEEMLNSKWAAQVPNRAKRHSEIMKSGKW
;
A
#
# COMPACT_ATOMS: atom_id res chain seq x y z
N LEU A 1 -18.38 0.96 -7.63
CA LEU A 1 -18.95 1.55 -8.87
C LEU A 1 -17.82 1.65 -9.89
N LEU A 2 -18.07 1.30 -11.15
CA LEU A 2 -17.07 1.44 -12.21
C LEU A 2 -17.33 2.72 -13.02
N PRO A 3 -16.30 3.34 -13.61
CA PRO A 3 -16.48 4.42 -14.57
C PRO A 3 -17.33 3.99 -15.77
N TYR A 4 -18.10 4.91 -16.33
CA TYR A 4 -18.89 4.77 -17.55
C TYR A 4 -18.77 6.03 -18.42
N ARG A 5 -19.20 5.94 -19.68
CA ARG A 5 -19.34 7.08 -20.58
C ARG A 5 -20.76 7.62 -20.46
N ASP A 6 -20.91 8.91 -20.17
CA ASP A 6 -22.22 9.55 -20.09
C ASP A 6 -22.85 9.81 -21.47
N THR A 7 -24.02 10.46 -21.51
CA THR A 7 -24.77 10.74 -22.75
C THR A 7 -24.01 11.62 -23.74
N VAL A 8 -22.97 12.34 -23.31
CA VAL A 8 -22.11 13.17 -24.16
C VAL A 8 -20.71 12.58 -24.34
N GLY A 9 -20.51 11.31 -23.96
CA GLY A 9 -19.28 10.55 -24.18
C GLY A 9 -18.17 10.82 -23.17
N LYS A 10 -18.44 11.52 -22.07
CA LYS A 10 -17.42 11.88 -21.08
C LYS A 10 -17.28 10.82 -20.00
N LEU A 11 -16.05 10.64 -19.51
CA LEU A 11 -15.77 9.65 -18.47
C LEU A 11 -16.33 10.14 -17.13
N THR A 12 -17.27 9.36 -16.61
CA THR A 12 -18.08 9.68 -15.44
C THR A 12 -18.10 8.49 -14.49
N ILE A 13 -18.08 8.72 -13.18
CA ILE A 13 -18.14 7.65 -12.17
C ILE A 13 -19.23 7.94 -11.13
N GLY A 14 -19.80 6.87 -10.59
CA GLY A 14 -20.80 6.95 -9.53
C GLY A 14 -22.04 7.76 -9.95
N ILE A 15 -22.44 8.71 -9.10
CA ILE A 15 -23.63 9.54 -9.32
C ILE A 15 -23.25 10.79 -10.12
N GLY A 16 -23.13 10.65 -11.44
CA GLY A 16 -22.90 11.76 -12.36
C GLY A 16 -21.59 12.54 -12.17
N ARG A 17 -20.56 11.94 -11.54
CA ARG A 17 -19.27 12.63 -11.35
C ARG A 17 -18.41 12.53 -12.62
N ASN A 18 -18.47 13.55 -13.45
CA ASN A 18 -17.54 13.73 -14.56
C ASN A 18 -16.11 13.90 -14.03
N ILE A 19 -15.17 13.08 -14.49
CA ILE A 19 -13.76 13.09 -14.03
C ILE A 19 -12.78 13.57 -15.10
N GLU A 20 -13.26 13.90 -16.30
CA GLU A 20 -12.45 14.49 -17.37
C GLU A 20 -12.35 16.01 -17.23
N ASP A 21 -13.49 16.71 -17.18
CA ASP A 21 -13.50 18.18 -17.14
C ASP A 21 -13.48 18.73 -15.71
N LYS A 22 -14.22 18.07 -14.81
CA LYS A 22 -14.38 18.52 -13.41
C LYS A 22 -13.30 17.93 -12.51
N GLY A 23 -12.79 16.74 -12.82
CA GLY A 23 -11.85 16.00 -11.99
C GLY A 23 -12.39 15.71 -10.59
N ILE A 24 -11.50 15.64 -9.60
CA ILE A 24 -11.81 15.50 -8.17
C ILE A 24 -11.11 16.56 -7.33
N THR A 25 -11.73 16.97 -6.23
CA THR A 25 -11.09 17.85 -5.25
C THR A 25 -10.04 17.08 -4.46
N ILE A 26 -9.15 17.81 -3.79
CA ILE A 26 -8.14 17.20 -2.90
C ILE A 26 -8.84 16.44 -1.77
N GLN A 27 -9.94 16.97 -1.23
CA GLN A 27 -10.71 16.31 -0.18
C GLN A 27 -11.30 14.98 -0.65
N GLU A 28 -11.84 14.94 -1.87
CA GLU A 28 -12.35 13.71 -2.51
C GLU A 28 -11.21 12.70 -2.73
N ALA A 29 -10.06 13.14 -3.26
CA ALA A 29 -8.90 12.29 -3.47
C ALA A 29 -8.37 11.69 -2.15
N VAL A 30 -8.28 12.49 -1.09
CA VAL A 30 -7.87 12.04 0.25
C VAL A 30 -8.88 11.06 0.83
N MET A 31 -10.18 11.27 0.61
CA MET A 31 -11.22 10.35 1.06
C MET A 31 -11.08 8.98 0.38
N LEU A 32 -10.86 8.96 -0.94
CA LEU A 32 -10.62 7.72 -1.68
C LEU A 32 -9.39 6.98 -1.13
N LEU A 33 -8.26 7.69 -0.99
CA LEU A 33 -7.03 7.10 -0.46
C LEU A 33 -7.21 6.54 0.97
N LYS A 34 -7.94 7.24 1.84
CA LYS A 34 -8.22 6.77 3.20
C LYS A 34 -9.02 5.47 3.20
N ASN A 35 -10.00 5.36 2.29
CA ASN A 35 -10.79 4.14 2.16
C ASN A 35 -9.92 2.97 1.70
N ASP A 36 -9.06 3.19 0.68
CA ASP A 36 -8.14 2.16 0.19
C ASP A 36 -7.16 1.68 1.27
N ILE A 37 -6.56 2.63 2.00
CA ILE A 37 -5.65 2.33 3.12
C ILE A 37 -6.37 1.52 4.21
N LYS A 38 -7.61 1.90 4.53
CA LYS A 38 -8.42 1.19 5.54
C LYS A 38 -8.72 -0.24 5.08
N GLU A 39 -9.16 -0.43 3.84
CA GLU A 39 -9.47 -1.76 3.30
C GLU A 39 -8.23 -2.68 3.31
N ILE A 40 -7.08 -2.14 2.91
CA ILE A 40 -5.80 -2.86 2.96
C ILE A 40 -5.46 -3.23 4.41
N GLY A 41 -5.54 -2.27 5.33
CA GLY A 41 -5.25 -2.49 6.75
C GLY A 41 -6.17 -3.55 7.38
N ASP A 42 -7.48 -3.45 7.14
CA ASP A 42 -8.48 -4.41 7.61
C ASP A 42 -8.21 -5.81 7.05
N THR A 43 -7.87 -5.91 5.76
CA THR A 43 -7.53 -7.19 5.14
C THR A 43 -6.25 -7.79 5.72
N LEU A 44 -5.21 -6.98 5.91
CA LEU A 44 -3.93 -7.42 6.44
C LEU A 44 -3.99 -7.74 7.95
N SER A 45 -4.91 -7.15 8.71
CA SER A 45 -5.12 -7.44 10.14
C SER A 45 -5.46 -8.90 10.44
N LYS A 46 -5.90 -9.66 9.42
CA LYS A 46 -6.15 -11.10 9.50
C LYS A 46 -4.86 -11.91 9.61
N TYR A 47 -3.71 -11.32 9.28
CA TYR A 47 -2.40 -11.97 9.37
C TYR A 47 -1.68 -11.55 10.65
N GLN A 48 -1.33 -12.54 11.48
CA GLN A 48 -0.73 -12.28 12.78
C GLN A 48 0.57 -11.47 12.69
N TRP A 49 1.42 -11.75 11.69
CA TRP A 49 2.68 -11.03 11.48
C TRP A 49 2.48 -9.54 11.24
N PHE A 50 1.38 -9.15 10.58
CA PHE A 50 1.05 -7.75 10.35
C PHE A 50 0.48 -7.11 11.60
N SER A 51 -0.43 -7.81 12.30
CA SER A 51 -1.01 -7.33 13.57
C SER A 51 0.04 -7.13 14.65
N ASN A 52 1.12 -7.91 14.64
CA ASN A 52 2.27 -7.72 15.53
C ASN A 52 3.02 -6.39 15.31
N LEU A 53 2.87 -5.76 14.14
CA LEU A 53 3.47 -4.45 13.85
C LEU A 53 2.68 -3.26 14.42
N GLN A 54 1.50 -3.48 15.03
CA GLN A 54 0.65 -2.40 15.57
C GLN A 54 1.36 -1.48 16.57
N ALA A 55 2.38 -1.99 17.27
CA ALA A 55 3.19 -1.22 18.21
C ALA A 55 4.22 -0.29 17.52
N ASN A 56 4.40 -0.40 16.19
CA ASN A 56 5.30 0.43 15.40
C ASN A 56 4.59 0.94 14.14
N SER A 57 4.00 2.13 14.24
CA SER A 57 3.25 2.73 13.13
C SER A 57 4.07 2.95 11.85
N PRO A 58 5.38 3.29 11.88
CA PRO A 58 6.17 3.39 10.64
C PRO A 58 6.26 2.07 9.87
N ARG A 59 6.59 0.95 10.53
CA ARG A 59 6.68 -0.37 9.86
C ARG A 59 5.34 -0.81 9.29
N GLN A 60 4.26 -0.62 10.05
CA GLN A 60 2.92 -0.95 9.57
C GLN A 60 2.56 -0.13 8.33
N ALA A 61 2.87 1.17 8.33
CA ALA A 61 2.63 2.06 7.20
C ALA A 61 3.41 1.63 5.95
N ILE A 62 4.65 1.14 6.10
CA ILE A 62 5.43 0.61 4.97
C ILE A 62 4.74 -0.60 4.33
N ILE A 63 4.26 -1.54 5.13
CA ILE A 63 3.57 -2.73 4.61
C ILE A 63 2.28 -2.35 3.88
N ILE A 64 1.48 -1.45 4.43
CA ILE A 64 0.28 -0.92 3.76
C ILE A 64 0.67 -0.23 2.44
N SER A 65 1.73 0.58 2.46
CA SER A 65 2.22 1.29 1.29
C SER A 65 2.70 0.35 0.18
N MET A 66 3.31 -0.79 0.54
CA MET A 66 3.67 -1.86 -0.38
C MET A 66 2.43 -2.52 -0.98
N ALA A 67 1.46 -2.91 -0.15
CA ALA A 67 0.20 -3.49 -0.60
C ALA A 67 -0.59 -2.55 -1.52
N PHE A 68 -0.60 -1.25 -1.25
CA PHE A 68 -1.22 -0.26 -2.12
C PHE A 68 -0.54 -0.20 -3.50
N ASN A 69 0.78 -0.36 -3.55
CA ASN A 69 1.52 -0.23 -4.80
C ASN A 69 1.48 -1.47 -5.69
N MET A 70 1.50 -2.68 -5.11
CA MET A 70 1.59 -3.94 -5.87
C MET A 70 0.43 -4.92 -5.61
N GLY A 71 -0.57 -4.50 -4.84
CA GLY A 71 -1.66 -5.35 -4.38
C GLY A 71 -1.27 -6.26 -3.21
N ILE A 72 -2.28 -6.67 -2.44
CA ILE A 72 -2.11 -7.61 -1.31
C ILE A 72 -1.57 -8.95 -1.79
N GLY A 73 -2.08 -9.47 -2.92
CA GLY A 73 -1.58 -10.73 -3.49
C GLY A 73 -0.10 -10.65 -3.88
N GLY A 74 0.36 -9.51 -4.39
CA GLY A 74 1.77 -9.26 -4.67
C GLY A 74 2.62 -9.26 -3.39
N LEU A 75 2.16 -8.53 -2.37
CA LEU A 75 2.82 -8.47 -1.05
C LEU A 75 2.95 -9.85 -0.39
N LEU A 76 1.91 -10.68 -0.44
CA LEU A 76 1.93 -12.00 0.20
C LEU A 76 2.92 -12.99 -0.45
N ASN A 77 3.45 -12.66 -1.64
CA ASN A 77 4.53 -13.43 -2.25
C ASN A 77 5.93 -13.11 -1.66
N PHE A 78 6.07 -12.09 -0.82
CA PHE A 78 7.31 -11.75 -0.11
C PHE A 78 7.53 -12.69 1.09
N ARG A 79 7.53 -13.99 0.84
CA ARG A 79 7.53 -15.04 1.88
C ARG A 79 8.71 -14.89 2.86
N LYS A 80 9.92 -14.61 2.35
CA LYS A 80 11.12 -14.42 3.18
C LYS A 80 11.05 -13.18 4.04
N MET A 81 10.64 -12.04 3.47
CA MET A 81 10.40 -10.81 4.25
C MET A 81 9.36 -11.06 5.35
N ILE A 82 8.26 -11.76 5.05
CA ILE A 82 7.22 -12.08 6.03
C ILE A 82 7.77 -12.98 7.15
N GLN A 83 8.59 -13.99 6.81
CA GLN A 83 9.28 -14.82 7.82
C GLN A 83 10.18 -13.98 8.73
N CYS A 84 10.93 -13.04 8.17
CA CYS A 84 11.74 -12.09 8.95
C CYS A 84 10.85 -11.24 9.88
N LEU A 85 9.69 -10.75 9.41
CA LEU A 85 8.74 -9.99 10.24
C LEU A 85 8.16 -10.84 11.37
N GLU A 86 7.83 -12.10 11.13
CA GLU A 86 7.38 -13.05 12.15
C GLU A 86 8.45 -13.27 13.23
N ALA A 87 9.71 -13.37 12.82
CA ALA A 87 10.87 -13.47 13.70
C ALA A 87 11.28 -12.13 14.35
N LYS A 88 10.61 -11.02 14.03
CA LYS A 88 10.98 -9.64 14.40
C LYS A 88 12.39 -9.23 13.93
N ASP A 89 12.90 -9.91 12.92
CA ASP A 89 14.14 -9.55 12.22
C ASP A 89 13.86 -8.47 11.18
N TYR A 90 13.80 -7.22 11.64
CA TYR A 90 13.51 -6.08 10.77
C TYR A 90 14.64 -5.73 9.81
N THR A 91 15.87 -6.13 10.12
CA THR A 91 17.02 -5.94 9.23
C THR A 91 16.91 -6.90 8.06
N GLY A 92 16.69 -8.19 8.31
CA GLY A 92 16.45 -9.18 7.25
C GLY A 92 15.21 -8.85 6.42
N ALA A 93 14.13 -8.36 7.05
CA ALA A 93 12.94 -7.90 6.32
C ALA A 93 13.28 -6.76 5.35
N ALA A 94 14.08 -5.78 5.77
CA ALA A 94 14.51 -4.67 4.91
C ALA A 94 15.38 -5.14 3.74
N GLU A 95 16.28 -6.12 3.97
CA GLU A 95 17.11 -6.71 2.92
C GLU A 95 16.26 -7.48 1.89
N GLU A 96 15.29 -8.28 2.35
CA GLU A 96 14.36 -9.00 1.49
C GLU A 96 13.42 -8.07 0.70
N MET A 97 13.09 -6.89 1.23
CA MET A 97 12.38 -5.87 0.46
C MET A 97 13.20 -5.39 -0.75
N LEU A 98 14.50 -5.17 -0.57
CA LEU A 98 15.42 -4.72 -1.62
C LEU A 98 15.79 -5.86 -2.60
N ASN A 99 15.81 -7.09 -2.12
CA ASN A 99 16.03 -8.29 -2.92
C ASN A 99 14.76 -8.74 -3.66
N SER A 100 14.10 -7.82 -4.38
CA SER A 100 12.83 -8.10 -5.04
C SER A 100 12.70 -7.41 -6.39
N LYS A 101 11.86 -7.96 -7.27
CA LYS A 101 11.49 -7.30 -8.53
C LYS A 101 10.81 -5.96 -8.28
N TRP A 102 10.07 -5.83 -7.19
CA TRP A 102 9.45 -4.58 -6.78
C TRP A 102 10.49 -3.48 -6.55
N ALA A 103 11.60 -3.80 -5.87
CA ALA A 103 12.68 -2.84 -5.68
C ALA A 103 13.33 -2.38 -6.99
N ALA A 104 13.43 -3.27 -7.99
CA ALA A 104 13.89 -2.88 -9.32
C ALA A 104 12.90 -1.94 -10.05
N GLN A 105 11.60 -2.10 -9.83
CA GLN A 105 10.56 -1.26 -10.45
C GLN A 105 10.42 0.11 -9.79
N VAL A 106 10.61 0.20 -8.46
CA VAL A 106 10.45 1.45 -7.70
C VAL A 106 11.64 1.70 -6.75
N PRO A 107 12.88 1.86 -7.26
CA PRO A 107 14.11 1.80 -6.46
C PRO A 107 14.17 2.83 -5.33
N ASN A 108 13.81 4.09 -5.61
CA ASN A 108 13.82 5.15 -4.60
C ASN A 108 12.81 4.89 -3.47
N ARG A 109 11.63 4.37 -3.81
CA ARG A 109 10.59 4.02 -2.83
C ARG A 109 11.02 2.83 -2.00
N ALA A 110 11.53 1.79 -2.66
CA ALA A 110 11.99 0.58 -1.99
C ALA A 110 13.10 0.87 -0.99
N LYS A 111 14.09 1.69 -1.37
CA LYS A 111 15.17 2.12 -0.48
C LYS A 111 14.66 2.89 0.74
N ARG A 112 13.79 3.89 0.55
CA ARG A 112 13.21 4.62 1.69
C ARG A 112 12.43 3.69 2.62
N HIS A 113 11.61 2.82 2.03
CA HIS A 113 10.78 1.88 2.77
C HIS A 113 11.61 0.86 3.55
N SER A 114 12.72 0.37 2.99
CA SER A 114 13.61 -0.56 3.68
C SER A 114 14.31 0.11 4.88
N GLU A 115 14.73 1.37 4.77
CA GLU A 115 15.32 2.11 5.89
C GLU A 115 14.31 2.31 7.04
N ILE A 116 13.06 2.64 6.72
CA ILE A 116 11.99 2.75 7.71
C ILE A 116 11.67 1.38 8.32
N MET A 117 11.64 0.31 7.51
CA MET A 117 11.44 -1.04 8.01
C MET A 117 12.51 -1.41 9.04
N LYS A 118 13.77 -1.19 8.68
CA LYS A 118 14.93 -1.46 9.54
C LYS A 118 14.89 -0.65 10.83
N SER A 119 14.81 0.68 10.72
CA SER A 119 14.90 1.60 11.86
C SER A 119 13.63 1.67 12.73
N GLY A 120 12.46 1.43 12.14
CA GLY A 120 11.16 1.62 12.78
C GLY A 120 10.82 3.09 13.07
N LYS A 121 11.43 4.03 12.35
CA LYS A 121 11.27 5.50 12.50
C LYS A 121 10.99 6.13 11.12
N TRP A 122 10.37 7.31 11.12
CA TRP A 122 10.12 8.12 9.91
C TRP A 122 11.38 8.71 9.33
#